data_AF-F5XXG8-F1
#
_entry.id   AF-F5XXG8-F1
#
_cell.length_a   1.000
_cell.length_b   1.000
_cell.length_c   1.000
_cell.angle_alpha   90.00
_cell.angle_beta   90.00
_cell.angle_gamma   90.00
#
_symmetry.space_group_name_H-M   'P 1'
#
loop_
_entity.id
_entity.type
_entity.pdbx_description
1 polymer ?
#
loop_
_entity_poly.entity_id
_entity_poly.type
_entity_poly.pdbx_seq_one_letter_code
_entity_poly.pdbx_strand_id
1 'polypeptide(L)'
;MDRRTAVITMASAAMATLGAGCASSTPADPNDTTLSLVYGYIDGKDAKIDWVEIKQYGEGAGYYQIPYNRKTGVFFSVSIEQGAHQVFKFGNSDTHYMWSANGRNATALKVDKPGAYFMGSYKFVRHDQGFFKADKFEMRPAQQPTEAEVLAIVMRELETDAELTSYVHQRGYAKARLAQLGGRRA
;
A
#
# COMPACT_ATOMS: atom_id res chain seq x y z
N MET A 1 44.73 55.68 -0.08
CA MET A 1 44.21 55.04 -1.30
C MET A 1 44.49 53.56 -1.21
N ASP A 2 43.41 52.79 -1.24
CA ASP A 2 43.31 51.42 -1.73
C ASP A 2 44.08 50.24 -1.09
N ARG A 3 43.25 49.24 -0.74
CA ARG A 3 43.41 47.80 -1.03
C ARG A 3 44.34 46.95 -0.14
N ARG A 4 43.68 45.99 0.53
CA ARG A 4 43.74 44.52 0.28
C ARG A 4 44.20 43.63 1.45
N THR A 5 43.33 42.65 1.78
CA THR A 5 43.67 41.23 2.09
C THR A 5 44.17 40.94 3.52
N ALA A 6 43.79 39.88 4.26
CA ALA A 6 42.76 38.84 4.17
C ALA A 6 42.59 38.19 5.56
N VAL A 7 41.42 37.59 5.76
CA VAL A 7 41.04 36.65 6.82
C VAL A 7 41.76 35.31 6.62
N ILE A 8 42.30 34.67 7.69
CA ILE A 8 42.41 33.20 7.75
C ILE A 8 42.03 32.71 9.15
N THR A 9 40.80 32.20 9.23
CA THR A 9 40.26 31.30 10.23
C THR A 9 40.93 29.92 10.11
N MET A 10 41.37 29.30 11.20
CA MET A 10 41.57 27.85 11.26
C MET A 10 40.65 27.27 12.33
N ALA A 11 39.55 26.71 11.87
CA ALA A 11 38.68 25.83 12.63
C ALA A 11 38.56 24.51 11.87
N SER A 12 38.36 23.44 12.63
CA SER A 12 37.67 22.19 12.25
C SER A 12 38.54 20.97 11.96
N ALA A 13 38.51 20.03 12.90
CA ALA A 13 38.50 18.61 12.62
C ALA A 13 37.52 17.93 13.59
N ALA A 14 36.22 18.08 13.32
CA ALA A 14 35.19 17.26 13.94
C ALA A 14 34.70 16.27 12.88
N MET A 15 35.16 15.03 13.00
CA MET A 15 34.79 13.94 12.11
C MET A 15 33.37 13.49 12.46
N ALA A 16 32.38 14.03 11.74
CA ALA A 16 30.99 13.65 11.90
C ALA A 16 30.76 12.28 11.25
N THR A 17 30.63 11.24 12.07
CA THR A 17 30.11 9.94 11.66
C THR A 17 28.64 10.10 11.27
N LEU A 18 28.38 10.14 9.97
CA LEU A 18 27.03 10.03 9.41
C LEU A 18 26.55 8.58 9.62
N GLY A 19 25.83 8.36 10.72
CA GLY A 19 25.02 7.17 10.90
C GLY A 19 23.92 7.16 9.84
N ALA A 20 24.01 6.22 8.90
CA ALA A 20 22.93 5.90 7.99
C ALA A 20 21.74 5.36 8.80
N GLY A 21 20.76 6.22 9.09
CA GLY A 21 19.47 5.81 9.59
C GLY A 21 18.71 5.08 8.48
N CYS A 22 18.89 3.77 8.37
CA CYS A 22 17.97 2.93 7.63
C CYS A 22 16.58 3.11 8.27
N ALA A 23 15.63 3.65 7.52
CA ALA A 23 14.24 3.77 7.94
C ALA A 23 13.63 2.37 8.05
N SER A 24 13.77 1.73 9.21
CA SER A 24 12.94 0.60 9.58
C SER A 24 11.57 1.15 9.94
N SER A 25 10.58 0.97 9.08
CA SER A 25 9.18 1.20 9.44
C SER A 25 8.85 0.33 10.65
N THR A 26 8.52 0.94 11.78
CA THR A 26 8.10 0.21 12.97
C THR A 26 6.82 -0.56 12.65
N PRO A 27 6.77 -1.88 12.92
CA PRO A 27 5.54 -2.64 12.79
C PRO A 27 4.44 -1.98 13.63
N ALA A 28 3.20 -2.00 13.13
CA ALA A 28 2.07 -1.48 13.88
C ALA A 28 1.85 -2.28 15.18
N ASP A 29 1.29 -1.64 16.20
CA ASP A 29 0.92 -2.35 17.43
C ASP A 29 -0.22 -3.33 17.13
N PRO A 30 -0.03 -4.65 17.32
CA PRO A 30 -1.07 -5.64 17.07
C PRO A 30 -2.30 -5.50 17.98
N ASN A 31 -2.20 -4.76 19.08
CA ASN A 31 -3.31 -4.48 19.99
C ASN A 31 -4.03 -3.17 19.69
N ASP A 32 -3.58 -2.40 18.69
CA ASP A 32 -4.25 -1.16 18.32
C ASP A 32 -5.60 -1.44 17.65
N THR A 33 -6.65 -1.19 18.42
CA THR A 33 -8.05 -1.39 18.00
C THR A 33 -8.57 -0.31 17.05
N THR A 34 -7.78 0.74 16.78
CA THR A 34 -8.14 1.82 15.84
C THR A 34 -7.79 1.50 14.39
N LEU A 35 -6.94 0.48 14.18
CA LEU A 35 -6.43 0.09 12.87
C LEU A 35 -7.37 -0.88 12.15
N SER A 36 -7.39 -0.78 10.82
CA SER A 36 -8.22 -1.59 9.93
C SER A 36 -7.39 -2.52 9.07
N LEU A 37 -8.03 -3.63 8.68
CA LEU A 37 -7.56 -4.49 7.61
C LEU A 37 -8.04 -3.93 6.27
N VAL A 38 -7.11 -3.59 5.39
CA VAL A 38 -7.42 -3.21 3.99
C VAL A 38 -6.76 -4.20 3.07
N TYR A 39 -7.48 -4.65 2.04
CA TYR A 39 -6.99 -5.67 1.12
C TYR A 39 -7.55 -5.46 -0.29
N GLY A 40 -6.86 -6.01 -1.28
CA GLY A 40 -7.29 -5.99 -2.66
C GLY A 40 -6.53 -6.98 -3.53
N TYR A 41 -6.88 -6.98 -4.81
CA TYR A 41 -6.26 -7.88 -5.79
C TYR A 41 -5.90 -7.13 -7.07
N ILE A 42 -4.73 -7.45 -7.61
CA ILE A 42 -4.27 -7.04 -8.93
C ILE A 42 -3.83 -8.28 -9.71
N ASP A 43 -4.48 -8.58 -10.83
CA ASP A 43 -3.96 -9.49 -11.87
C ASP A 43 -2.83 -8.74 -12.59
N GLY A 44 -1.63 -8.87 -12.04
CA GLY A 44 -0.42 -8.20 -12.50
C GLY A 44 0.44 -9.03 -13.45
N LYS A 45 -0.09 -10.05 -14.15
CA LYS A 45 0.72 -10.95 -15.02
C LYS A 45 1.60 -10.22 -16.03
N ASP A 46 1.14 -9.08 -16.55
CA ASP A 46 1.85 -8.26 -17.54
C ASP A 46 2.64 -7.07 -16.93
N ALA A 47 2.76 -7.04 -15.60
CA ALA A 47 3.41 -6.00 -14.82
C ALA A 47 4.47 -6.57 -13.86
N LYS A 48 5.49 -5.75 -13.56
CA LYS A 48 6.47 -6.07 -12.51
C LYS A 48 6.02 -5.42 -11.21
N ILE A 49 5.46 -6.21 -10.29
CA ILE A 49 4.88 -5.71 -9.03
C ILE A 49 5.48 -6.49 -7.86
N ASP A 50 6.04 -5.77 -6.90
CA ASP A 50 6.51 -6.24 -5.59
C ASP A 50 5.80 -5.57 -4.44
N TRP A 51 5.31 -4.35 -4.67
CA TRP A 51 4.64 -3.56 -3.66
C TRP A 51 3.48 -2.76 -4.26
N VAL A 52 2.53 -2.43 -3.39
CA VAL A 52 1.41 -1.51 -3.64
C VAL A 52 1.49 -0.39 -2.62
N GLU A 53 1.39 0.86 -3.07
CA GLU A 53 1.36 2.02 -2.19
C GLU A 53 -0.06 2.57 -2.11
N ILE A 54 -0.63 2.57 -0.90
CA ILE A 54 -1.90 3.20 -0.58
C ILE A 54 -1.63 4.60 -0.04
N LYS A 55 -2.32 5.61 -0.57
CA LYS A 55 -2.25 6.98 -0.07
C LYS A 55 -3.47 7.28 0.79
N GLN A 56 -3.24 7.88 1.95
CA GLN A 56 -4.24 8.51 2.79
C GLN A 56 -4.36 10.00 2.45
N TYR A 57 -5.59 10.49 2.41
CA TYR A 57 -5.93 11.88 2.14
C TYR A 57 -6.66 12.51 3.32
N GLY A 58 -6.46 13.82 3.49
CA GLY A 58 -7.07 14.61 4.55
C GLY A 58 -6.16 14.76 5.77
N GLU A 59 -6.78 14.78 6.95
CA GLU A 59 -6.06 14.75 8.22
C GLU A 59 -5.36 13.38 8.37
N GLY A 60 -4.07 13.38 8.69
CA GLY A 60 -3.24 12.16 8.67
C GLY A 60 -2.72 11.77 7.29
N ALA A 61 -2.64 12.69 6.33
CA ALA A 61 -2.11 12.39 4.99
C ALA A 61 -0.76 11.66 5.03
N GLY A 62 -0.69 10.51 4.34
CA GLY A 62 0.44 9.60 4.43
C GLY A 62 0.41 8.53 3.33
N TYR A 63 1.40 7.65 3.38
CA TYR A 63 1.59 6.57 2.42
C TYR A 63 1.88 5.26 3.14
N TYR A 64 1.24 4.20 2.69
CA TYR A 64 1.46 2.83 3.16
C TYR A 64 2.00 2.02 2.01
N GLN A 65 3.29 1.68 2.04
CA GLN A 65 3.86 0.73 1.08
C GLN A 65 3.70 -0.68 1.61
N ILE A 66 3.02 -1.53 0.85
CA ILE A 66 2.56 -2.84 1.28
C ILE A 66 3.11 -3.90 0.33
N PRO A 67 3.56 -5.05 0.82
CA PRO A 67 3.97 -6.16 -0.03
C PRO A 67 2.84 -6.64 -0.96
N TYR A 68 3.21 -6.98 -2.19
CA TYR A 68 2.32 -7.64 -3.15
C TYR A 68 2.73 -9.10 -3.30
N ASN A 69 1.80 -10.02 -3.05
CA ASN A 69 2.04 -11.44 -3.22
C ASN A 69 1.94 -11.81 -4.70
N ARG A 70 3.08 -11.95 -5.38
CA ARG A 70 3.15 -12.30 -6.82
C ARG A 70 2.48 -13.64 -7.18
N LYS A 71 2.34 -14.57 -6.23
CA LYS A 71 1.71 -15.88 -6.49
C LYS A 71 0.19 -15.77 -6.52
N THR A 72 -0.38 -14.96 -5.63
CA THR A 72 -1.83 -14.86 -5.43
C THR A 72 -2.44 -13.59 -6.04
N GLY A 73 -1.63 -12.59 -6.36
CA GLY A 73 -2.08 -11.26 -6.80
C GLY A 73 -2.65 -10.38 -5.70
N VAL A 74 -2.54 -10.80 -4.44
CA VAL A 74 -3.15 -10.13 -3.28
C VAL A 74 -2.18 -9.13 -2.66
N PHE A 75 -2.72 -8.01 -2.20
CA PHE A 75 -2.04 -7.08 -1.30
C PHE A 75 -2.96 -6.78 -0.11
N PHE A 76 -2.41 -6.58 1.08
CA PHE A 76 -3.18 -6.19 2.26
C PHE A 76 -2.32 -5.55 3.34
N SER A 77 -2.93 -4.70 4.16
CA SER A 77 -2.31 -4.12 5.36
C SER A 77 -3.23 -4.27 6.56
N VAL A 78 -2.65 -4.54 7.72
CA VAL A 78 -3.31 -4.64 9.03
C VAL A 78 -3.30 -3.31 9.81
N SER A 79 -2.71 -2.26 9.23
CA SER A 79 -2.37 -1.02 9.94
C SER A 79 -2.97 0.24 9.33
N ILE A 80 -4.10 0.13 8.61
CA ILE A 80 -4.72 1.29 7.99
C ILE A 80 -5.58 2.06 8.98
N GLU A 81 -5.29 3.35 9.12
CA GLU A 81 -6.02 4.27 9.98
C GLU A 81 -7.37 4.71 9.37
N GLN A 82 -8.14 5.46 10.14
CA GLN A 82 -9.36 6.09 9.63
C GLN A 82 -9.02 7.19 8.62
N GLY A 83 -9.81 7.30 7.56
CA GLY A 83 -9.60 8.32 6.54
C GLY A 83 -9.95 7.88 5.12
N ALA A 84 -9.70 8.77 4.16
CA ALA A 84 -9.89 8.48 2.75
C ALA A 84 -8.62 7.86 2.16
N HIS A 85 -8.75 6.67 1.56
CA HIS A 85 -7.63 5.86 1.09
C HIS A 85 -7.85 5.43 -0.35
N GLN A 86 -6.78 5.38 -1.14
CA GLN A 86 -6.80 4.74 -2.46
C GLN A 86 -5.40 4.24 -2.85
N VAL A 87 -5.33 3.26 -3.75
CA VAL A 87 -4.07 2.83 -4.35
C VAL A 87 -3.50 3.97 -5.19
N PHE A 88 -2.34 4.47 -4.81
CA PHE A 88 -1.67 5.58 -5.48
C PHE A 88 -0.81 5.10 -6.64
N LYS A 89 0.13 4.20 -6.34
CA LYS A 89 1.06 3.61 -7.30
C LYS A 89 1.44 2.20 -6.85
N PHE A 90 1.97 1.40 -7.76
CA PHE A 90 2.48 0.06 -7.49
C PHE A 90 3.65 -0.25 -8.43
N GLY A 91 4.48 -1.24 -8.11
CA GLY A 91 5.62 -1.55 -8.94
C GLY A 91 6.68 -2.38 -8.24
N ASN A 92 7.88 -2.36 -8.81
CA ASN A 92 9.10 -2.92 -8.20
C ASN A 92 10.17 -1.82 -8.10
N SER A 93 11.43 -2.18 -7.81
CA SER A 93 12.56 -1.23 -7.77
C SER A 93 12.82 -0.48 -9.08
N ASP A 94 12.43 -1.05 -10.23
CA ASP A 94 12.85 -0.57 -11.55
C ASP A 94 11.71 0.07 -12.35
N THR A 95 10.46 -0.22 -11.99
CA THR A 95 9.27 0.12 -12.77
C THR A 95 8.13 0.47 -11.85
N HIS A 96 7.61 1.70 -11.98
CA HIS A 96 6.49 2.20 -11.20
C HIS A 96 5.29 2.52 -12.11
N TYR A 97 4.10 2.16 -11.64
CA TYR A 97 2.83 2.41 -12.32
C TYR A 97 1.98 3.35 -11.45
N MET A 98 1.72 4.56 -11.94
CA MET A 98 0.91 5.55 -11.22
C MET A 98 -0.57 5.38 -11.57
N TRP A 99 -1.37 4.84 -10.65
CA TRP A 99 -2.80 4.65 -10.88
C TRP A 99 -3.61 5.91 -10.55
N SER A 100 -3.14 6.73 -9.63
CA SER A 100 -3.82 7.95 -9.20
C SER A 100 -3.30 9.24 -9.86
N ALA A 101 -2.71 9.17 -11.06
CA ALA A 101 -2.11 10.34 -11.70
C ALA A 101 -3.12 11.50 -11.90
N ASN A 102 -4.41 11.19 -12.06
CA ASN A 102 -5.48 12.15 -12.39
C ASN A 102 -6.57 12.26 -11.30
N GLY A 103 -6.24 12.00 -10.03
CA GLY A 103 -7.17 12.17 -8.90
C GLY A 103 -7.77 10.88 -8.34
N ARG A 104 -9.05 10.91 -7.96
CA ARG A 104 -9.73 9.76 -7.33
C ARG A 104 -9.86 8.59 -8.32
N ASN A 105 -9.52 7.38 -7.90
CA ASN A 105 -9.67 6.18 -8.74
C ASN A 105 -10.65 5.16 -8.14
N ALA A 106 -10.85 4.05 -8.85
CA ALA A 106 -11.84 3.03 -8.50
C ALA A 106 -11.58 2.31 -7.16
N THR A 107 -10.35 2.37 -6.62
CA THR A 107 -9.99 1.78 -5.33
C THR A 107 -10.30 2.69 -4.14
N ALA A 108 -10.76 3.91 -4.40
CA ALA A 108 -10.94 4.93 -3.38
C ALA A 108 -12.07 4.58 -2.41
N LEU A 109 -11.71 4.35 -1.15
CA LEU A 109 -12.62 4.03 -0.06
C LEU A 109 -12.42 4.97 1.12
N LYS A 110 -13.42 5.01 2.01
CA LYS A 110 -13.34 5.72 3.28
C LYS A 110 -13.39 4.70 4.41
N VAL A 111 -12.39 4.74 5.29
CA VAL A 111 -12.36 3.97 6.53
C VAL A 111 -12.92 4.86 7.63
N ASP A 112 -14.22 4.71 7.90
CA ASP A 112 -14.91 5.49 8.93
C ASP A 112 -14.77 4.88 10.34
N LYS A 113 -14.48 3.58 10.42
CA LYS A 113 -14.31 2.85 11.68
C LYS A 113 -13.42 1.63 11.48
N PRO A 114 -12.81 1.09 12.55
CA PRO A 114 -12.03 -0.14 12.47
C PRO A 114 -12.81 -1.31 11.85
N GLY A 115 -12.23 -1.99 10.87
CA GLY A 115 -12.89 -3.08 10.16
C GLY A 115 -12.07 -3.70 9.03
N ALA A 116 -12.73 -4.48 8.17
CA ALA A 116 -12.15 -5.09 6.99
C ALA A 116 -12.72 -4.44 5.71
N TYR A 117 -11.85 -3.91 4.86
CA TYR A 117 -12.20 -3.09 3.71
C TYR A 117 -11.55 -3.62 2.43
N PHE A 118 -12.38 -3.86 1.41
CA PHE A 118 -11.94 -4.33 0.11
C PHE A 118 -11.74 -3.16 -0.87
N MET A 119 -10.54 -3.05 -1.42
CA MET A 119 -10.20 -2.05 -2.43
C MET A 119 -10.59 -2.45 -3.84
N GLY A 120 -11.07 -3.68 -4.05
CA GLY A 120 -11.49 -4.22 -5.34
C GLY A 120 -10.49 -5.22 -5.95
N SER A 121 -10.94 -5.85 -7.04
CA SER A 121 -10.15 -6.74 -7.88
C SER A 121 -9.96 -6.09 -9.24
N TYR A 122 -8.73 -6.02 -9.72
CA TYR A 122 -8.41 -5.36 -10.98
C TYR A 122 -7.41 -6.16 -11.80
N LYS A 123 -7.44 -5.95 -13.11
CA LYS A 123 -6.46 -6.47 -14.05
C LYS A 123 -5.64 -5.31 -14.60
N PHE A 124 -4.32 -5.49 -14.55
CA PHE A 124 -3.40 -4.63 -15.26
C PHE A 124 -3.46 -4.95 -16.75
N VAL A 125 -3.63 -3.93 -17.59
CA VAL A 125 -3.57 -4.08 -19.05
C VAL A 125 -2.55 -3.09 -19.59
N ARG A 126 -1.51 -3.61 -20.24
CA ARG A 126 -0.49 -2.79 -20.91
C ARG A 126 -1.05 -2.22 -22.20
N HIS A 127 -0.72 -0.97 -22.48
CA HIS A 127 -0.94 -0.40 -23.81
C HIS A 127 0.37 -0.38 -24.59
N ASP A 128 0.35 -0.95 -25.79
CA ASP A 128 1.44 -0.78 -26.74
C ASP A 128 1.47 0.69 -27.19
N GLN A 129 2.67 1.25 -27.24
CA GLN A 129 2.90 2.68 -27.33
C GLN A 129 2.31 3.26 -28.64
N GLY A 130 1.41 4.23 -28.50
CA GLY A 130 1.15 5.24 -29.53
C GLY A 130 1.69 6.58 -29.04
N PHE A 131 2.32 7.36 -29.92
CA PHE A 131 3.02 8.64 -29.67
C PHE A 131 2.17 9.73 -28.95
N PHE A 132 0.90 9.45 -28.62
CA PHE A 132 -0.09 10.38 -28.09
C PHE A 132 -0.88 9.86 -26.86
N LYS A 133 -0.53 8.72 -26.25
CA LYS A 133 -1.20 8.25 -25.02
C LYS A 133 -0.32 8.44 -23.78
N ALA A 134 -0.77 9.30 -22.86
CA ALA A 134 -0.07 9.65 -21.63
C ALA A 134 0.05 8.48 -20.63
N ASP A 135 -0.87 7.51 -20.69
CA ASP A 135 -0.88 6.37 -19.77
C ASP A 135 -0.48 5.08 -20.49
N LYS A 136 0.66 4.50 -20.10
CA LYS A 136 1.23 3.26 -20.67
C LYS A 136 0.47 1.98 -20.24
N PHE A 137 -0.59 2.13 -19.47
CA PHE A 137 -1.40 1.04 -18.95
C PHE A 137 -2.80 1.54 -18.55
N GLU A 138 -3.71 0.60 -18.35
CA GLU A 138 -5.01 0.83 -17.70
C GLU A 138 -5.26 -0.24 -16.63
N MET A 139 -6.09 0.10 -15.65
CA MET A 139 -6.56 -0.84 -14.64
C MET A 139 -8.04 -1.12 -14.88
N ARG A 140 -8.36 -2.36 -15.26
CA ARG A 140 -9.73 -2.78 -15.52
C ARG A 140 -10.29 -3.54 -14.33
N PRO A 141 -11.55 -3.32 -13.92
CA PRO A 141 -12.18 -4.19 -12.93
C PRO A 141 -12.11 -5.65 -13.37
N ALA A 142 -11.75 -6.53 -12.43
CA ALA A 142 -11.75 -7.97 -12.61
C ALA A 142 -12.93 -8.56 -11.85
N GLN A 143 -13.66 -9.47 -12.49
CA GLN A 143 -14.76 -10.19 -11.84
C GLN A 143 -14.25 -11.26 -10.86
N GLN A 144 -13.01 -11.70 -11.04
CA GLN A 144 -12.36 -12.75 -10.27
C GLN A 144 -10.92 -12.36 -9.94
N PRO A 145 -10.41 -12.74 -8.75
CA PRO A 145 -11.15 -13.34 -7.63
C PRO A 145 -12.19 -12.38 -7.04
N THR A 146 -13.26 -12.93 -6.47
CA THR A 146 -14.25 -12.18 -5.68
C THR A 146 -13.65 -11.68 -4.35
N GLU A 147 -14.32 -10.72 -3.71
CA GLU A 147 -13.92 -10.25 -2.37
C GLU A 147 -13.74 -11.40 -1.37
N ALA A 148 -14.64 -12.38 -1.38
CA ALA A 148 -14.60 -13.51 -0.46
C ALA A 148 -13.37 -14.40 -0.69
N GLU A 149 -12.96 -14.59 -1.95
CA GLU A 149 -11.78 -15.39 -2.28
C GLU A 149 -10.49 -14.66 -1.93
N VAL A 150 -10.42 -13.35 -2.21
CA VAL A 150 -9.28 -12.53 -1.78
C VAL A 150 -9.15 -12.55 -0.26
N LEU A 151 -10.26 -12.34 0.45
CA LEU A 151 -10.27 -12.31 1.91
C LEU A 151 -9.94 -13.68 2.51
N ALA A 152 -10.33 -14.79 1.88
CA ALA A 152 -9.93 -16.12 2.31
C ALA A 152 -8.41 -16.36 2.18
N ILE A 153 -7.77 -15.79 1.16
CA ILE A 153 -6.30 -15.81 1.02
C ILE A 153 -5.65 -14.98 2.12
N VAL A 154 -6.11 -13.75 2.35
CA VAL A 154 -5.61 -12.88 3.42
C VAL A 154 -5.77 -13.53 4.79
N MET A 155 -6.94 -14.15 5.04
CA MET A 155 -7.21 -14.86 6.30
C MET A 155 -6.18 -15.97 6.56
N ARG A 156 -5.81 -16.73 5.52
CA ARG A 156 -4.79 -17.76 5.63
C ARG A 156 -3.45 -17.14 6.03
N GLU A 157 -3.03 -16.05 5.37
CA GLU A 157 -1.78 -15.37 5.70
C GLU A 157 -1.77 -14.86 7.15
N LEU A 158 -2.88 -14.26 7.62
CA LEU A 158 -3.03 -13.82 9.01
C LEU A 158 -2.96 -14.98 10.04
N GLU A 159 -3.26 -16.21 9.64
CA GLU A 159 -3.24 -17.39 10.52
C GLU A 159 -1.92 -18.17 10.46
N THR A 160 -1.20 -18.11 9.34
CA THR A 160 0.01 -18.92 9.12
C THR A 160 1.31 -18.14 9.17
N ASP A 161 1.28 -16.83 8.94
CA ASP A 161 2.48 -15.98 9.06
C ASP A 161 2.74 -15.64 10.53
N ALA A 162 3.91 -16.01 11.03
CA ALA A 162 4.32 -15.79 12.40
C ALA A 162 4.26 -14.30 12.80
N GLU A 163 4.57 -13.39 11.88
CA GLU A 163 4.55 -11.94 12.13
C GLU A 163 3.14 -11.38 12.20
N LEU A 164 2.16 -12.07 11.59
CA LEU A 164 0.77 -11.60 11.52
C LEU A 164 -0.16 -12.26 12.54
N THR A 165 0.25 -13.36 13.15
CA THR A 165 -0.60 -14.14 14.08
C THR A 165 -1.08 -13.33 15.30
N SER A 166 -0.30 -12.33 15.73
CA SER A 166 -0.60 -11.44 16.86
C SER A 166 -1.71 -10.42 16.58
N TYR A 167 -2.05 -10.14 15.32
CA TYR A 167 -3.10 -9.18 14.91
C TYR A 167 -4.51 -9.77 15.06
N VAL A 168 -4.88 -10.09 16.31
CA VAL A 168 -6.13 -10.79 16.65
C VAL A 168 -7.37 -9.99 16.24
N HIS A 169 -7.33 -8.66 16.36
CA HIS A 169 -8.44 -7.79 15.97
C HIS A 169 -8.71 -7.83 14.46
N GLN A 170 -7.66 -7.74 13.65
CA GLN A 170 -7.75 -7.77 12.19
C GLN A 170 -8.20 -9.14 11.69
N ARG A 171 -7.74 -10.22 12.33
CA ARG A 171 -8.30 -11.57 12.12
C ARG A 171 -9.79 -11.63 12.46
N GLY A 172 -10.21 -10.99 13.54
CA GLY A 172 -11.62 -10.84 13.91
C GLY A 172 -12.43 -10.12 12.83
N TYR A 173 -11.92 -9.01 12.30
CA TYR A 173 -12.55 -8.27 11.20
C TYR A 173 -12.68 -9.11 9.93
N ALA A 174 -11.62 -9.84 9.55
CA ALA A 174 -11.64 -10.73 8.40
C ALA A 174 -12.70 -11.84 8.55
N LYS A 175 -12.77 -12.50 9.71
CA LYS A 175 -13.80 -13.52 9.99
C LYS A 175 -15.22 -12.96 9.91
N ALA A 176 -15.46 -11.82 10.53
CA ALA A 176 -16.77 -11.16 10.51
C ALA A 176 -17.18 -10.79 9.07
N ARG A 177 -16.23 -10.29 8.27
CA ARG A 177 -16.49 -9.92 6.87
C ARG A 177 -16.74 -11.14 5.98
N LEU A 178 -15.98 -12.23 6.14
CA LEU A 178 -16.25 -13.49 5.44
C LEU A 178 -17.65 -14.03 5.73
N ALA A 179 -18.09 -14.00 6.99
CA ALA A 179 -19.43 -14.43 7.36
C ALA A 179 -20.52 -13.57 6.68
N GLN A 180 -20.33 -12.25 6.61
CA GLN A 180 -21.24 -11.34 5.89
C GLN A 180 -21.31 -11.64 4.38
N LEU A 181 -20.18 -11.98 3.76
CA LEU A 181 -20.12 -12.31 2.34
C LEU A 181 -20.77 -13.67 2.04
N GLY A 182 -20.66 -14.64 2.95
CA GLY A 182 -21.31 -15.94 2.87
C GLY A 182 -22.83 -15.85 2.98
N GLY A 183 -23.34 -15.02 3.90
CA GLY A 183 -24.78 -14.80 4.08
C GLY A 183 -25.48 -14.08 2.91
N ARG A 184 -24.73 -13.43 2.01
CA ARG A 184 -25.25 -12.75 0.81
C ARG A 184 -25.43 -13.67 -0.40
N ARG A 185 -25.04 -14.95 -0.30
CA ARG A 185 -25.21 -15.96 -1.35
C ARG A 185 -26.50 -16.79 -1.18
N ALA A 186 -27.40 -16.40 -0.27
CA ALA A 186 -28.69 -17.04 -0.02
C ALA A 186 -29.85 -16.20 -0.57
#